data_AF-A0A4Y2QKN5-F1
#
_entry.id   AF-A0A4Y2QKN5-F1
#
_cell.length_a   1.000
_cell.length_b   1.000
_cell.length_c   1.000
_cell.angle_alpha   90.00
_cell.angle_beta   90.00
_cell.angle_gamma   90.00
#
_symmetry.space_group_name_H-M   'P 1'
#
loop_
_entity.id
_entity.type
_entity.pdbx_description
1 polymer ?
#
loop_
_entity_poly.entity_id
_entity_poly.type
_entity_poly.pdbx_seq_one_letter_code
_entity_poly.pdbx_strand_id
1 'polypeptide(L)' 'MANAQASDEELQALLSKNELSLLLKPLSTDPTSSKLYCDIRNDIVRPYVPASFRKTVFQSLHNLSHPGIRATK' A
#
# COMPACT_ATOMS: atom_id res chain seq x y z
N MET A 1 -4.58 -2.37 7.22
CA MET A 1 -3.50 -2.02 6.28
C MET A 1 -2.11 -2.19 6.92
N ALA A 2 -1.67 -1.31 7.83
CA ALA A 2 -0.35 -1.43 8.48
C ALA A 2 -0.15 -2.78 9.20
N ASN A 3 -1.15 -3.23 9.98
CA ASN A 3 -1.09 -4.55 10.63
C ASN A 3 -1.00 -5.70 9.64
N ALA A 4 -1.66 -5.58 8.48
CA ALA A 4 -1.63 -6.62 7.46
C ALA A 4 -0.26 -6.68 6.77
N GLN A 5 0.40 -5.53 6.57
CA GLN A 5 1.78 -5.49 6.11
C GLN A 5 2.75 -6.11 7.12
N ALA A 6 2.53 -5.90 8.42
CA ALA A 6 3.42 -6.42 9.46
C ALA A 6 3.53 -7.96 9.44
N SER A 7 2.47 -8.64 9.04
CA SER A 7 2.41 -10.10 8.91
C SER A 7 2.50 -10.61 7.46
N ASP A 8 2.82 -9.75 6.49
CA ASP A 8 2.84 -10.12 5.07
C ASP A 8 4.19 -10.74 4.68
N GLU A 9 4.19 -12.03 4.34
CA GLU A 9 5.38 -12.78 3.95
C GLU A 9 5.99 -12.29 2.62
N GLU A 10 5.15 -11.84 1.68
CA GLU A 10 5.61 -11.30 0.41
C GLU A 10 6.39 -10.00 0.66
N LEU A 11 5.90 -9.14 1.54
CA LEU A 11 6.61 -7.93 1.94
C LEU A 11 7.97 -8.24 2.58
N GLN A 12 8.04 -9.22 3.49
CA GLN A 12 9.32 -9.62 4.08
C GLN A 12 10.30 -10.15 3.04
N ALA A 13 9.82 -10.96 2.10
CA ALA A 13 10.64 -11.47 1.00
C ALA A 13 11.13 -10.34 0.09
N LEU A 14 10.31 -9.32 -0.18
CA LEU A 14 10.72 -8.13 -0.95
C LEU A 14 11.79 -7.31 -0.21
N LEU A 15 11.65 -7.12 1.11
CA LEU A 15 12.63 -6.39 1.93
C LEU A 15 13.98 -7.11 2.02
N SER A 16 13.99 -8.44 1.98
CA SER A 16 15.23 -9.26 1.99
C SER A 16 16.00 -9.26 0.68
N LYS A 17 15.37 -8.86 -0.44
CA LYS A 17 15.97 -8.89 -1.78
C LYS A 17 16.66 -7.56 -2.08
N ASN A 18 17.98 -7.59 -2.23
CA ASN A 18 18.79 -6.42 -2.56
C ASN A 18 18.71 -5.98 -4.04
N GLU A 19 18.00 -6.74 -4.89
CA GLU A 19 17.99 -6.62 -6.35
C GLU A 19 16.70 -6.00 -6.92
N LEU A 20 15.78 -5.55 -6.06
CA LEU A 20 14.51 -5.03 -6.55
C LEU A 20 14.62 -3.55 -6.88
N SER A 21 14.09 -3.15 -8.03
CA SER A 21 13.92 -1.73 -8.37
C SER A 21 13.06 -0.96 -7.35
N LEU A 22 12.34 -1.65 -6.45
CA LEU A 22 11.51 -1.06 -5.39
C LEU A 22 12.36 -0.44 -4.28
N LEU A 23 12.00 0.79 -3.90
CA LEU A 23 12.60 1.50 -2.78
C LEU A 23 11.60 1.52 -1.62
N LEU A 24 11.46 0.37 -0.96
CA LEU A 24 10.54 0.20 0.17
C LEU A 24 11.14 0.82 1.44
N LYS A 25 10.44 1.81 1.99
CA LYS A 25 10.79 2.45 3.27
C LYS A 25 9.61 2.43 4.23
N PRO A 26 9.85 2.18 5.53
CA PRO A 26 8.81 2.36 6.53
C PRO A 26 8.52 3.85 6.73
N LEU A 27 7.24 4.20 6.67
CA LEU A 27 6.70 5.51 6.98
C LEU A 27 5.86 5.40 8.25
N SER A 28 6.08 6.32 9.18
CA SER A 28 5.31 6.42 10.43
C SER A 28 4.97 7.88 10.65
N THR A 29 3.73 8.17 11.06
CA THR A 29 3.34 9.53 11.47
C THR A 29 3.92 9.88 12.82
N ASP A 30 4.11 8.87 13.68
CA ASP A 30 4.57 9.00 15.06
C ASP A 30 5.51 7.84 15.42
N PRO A 31 6.38 8.00 16.42
CA PRO A 31 7.31 6.95 16.84
C PRO A 31 6.63 5.69 17.39
N THR A 32 5.40 5.84 17.89
CA THR A 32 4.59 4.77 18.51
C THR A 32 3.60 4.14 17.53
N SER A 33 3.41 4.73 16.35
CA SER A 33 2.42 4.24 15.38
C SER A 33 2.95 3.07 14.56
N SER A 34 2.03 2.26 14.05
CA SER A 34 2.36 1.11 13.21
C SER A 34 3.00 1.58 11.91
N LYS A 35 4.18 1.04 11.60
CA LYS A 35 4.93 1.37 10.38
C LYS A 35 4.15 0.92 9.15
N LEU A 36 4.04 1.82 8.17
CA LEU A 36 3.50 1.53 6.85
C LEU A 36 4.63 1.53 5.83
N TYR A 37 4.84 0.42 5.14
CA TYR A 37 5.83 0.32 4.08
C TYR A 37 5.30 0.94 2.78
N CYS A 38 6.11 1.82 2.20
CA CYS A 38 5.83 2.53 0.95
C CYS A 38 7.02 2.41 0.00
N ASP A 39 6.75 2.26 -1.30
CA ASP A 39 7.72 2.51 -2.36
C ASP A 39 7.85 4.03 -2.52
N ILE A 40 9.05 4.56 -2.27
CA ILE A 40 9.33 5.99 -2.37
C ILE A 40 10.30 6.19 -3.53
N ARG A 41 9.75 6.39 -4.72
CA ARG A 41 10.53 6.61 -5.94
C ARG A 41 10.14 7.92 -6.59
N ASN A 42 11.14 8.70 -7.01
CA ASN A 42 10.93 10.01 -7.65
C ASN A 42 10.06 10.96 -6.80
N ASP A 43 10.24 10.96 -5.48
CA ASP A 43 9.42 11.72 -4.50
C ASP A 43 7.93 11.37 -4.49
N ILE A 44 7.52 10.30 -5.17
CA ILE A 44 6.16 9.77 -5.12
C ILE A 44 6.10 8.64 -4.09
N VAL A 45 5.24 8.81 -3.09
CA VAL A 45 4.98 7.81 -2.05
C VAL A 45 3.86 6.90 -2.52
N ARG A 46 4.15 5.60 -2.68
CA ARG A 46 3.16 4.57 -3.06
C ARG A 46 3.08 3.52 -1.95
N PRO A 47 1.98 3.44 -1.18
CA PRO A 47 1.87 2.43 -0.14
C PRO A 47 1.87 1.03 -0.76
N TYR A 48 2.67 0.11 -0.20
CA TYR A 48 2.64 -1.29 -0.59
C TYR A 48 1.28 -1.89 -0.21
N VAL A 49 0.61 -2.62 -1.11
CA VAL A 49 -0.69 -3.21 -0.82
C VAL A 49 -0.57 -4.74 -0.66
N PRO A 50 -0.74 -5.27 0.57
CA PRO A 50 -0.83 -6.70 0.83
C PRO A 50 -1.86 -7.38 -0.07
N ALA A 51 -1.61 -8.63 -0.45
CA ALA A 51 -2.47 -9.38 -1.37
C ALA A 51 -3.96 -9.35 -0.97
N SER A 52 -4.24 -9.49 0.34
CA SER A 52 -5.59 -9.45 0.91
C SER A 52 -6.33 -8.12 0.70
N PHE A 53 -5.61 -7.01 0.48
CA PHE A 53 -6.18 -5.68 0.28
C PHE A 53 -6.24 -5.25 -1.18
N ARG A 54 -5.52 -5.91 -2.11
CA ARG A 54 -5.40 -5.49 -3.51
C ARG A 54 -6.76 -5.33 -4.20
N LYS A 55 -7.65 -6.32 -4.04
CA LYS A 55 -9.00 -6.28 -4.63
C LYS A 55 -9.82 -5.12 -4.08
N THR A 56 -9.83 -4.95 -2.76
CA THR A 56 -10.59 -3.88 -2.09
C THR A 56 -10.09 -2.50 -2.50
N VAL A 57 -8.77 -2.28 -2.50
CA VAL A 57 -8.18 -1.01 -2.93
C VAL A 57 -8.51 -0.71 -4.39
N PHE A 58 -8.36 -1.70 -5.27
CA PHE A 58 -8.73 -1.56 -6.68
C PHE A 58 -10.21 -1.18 -6.85
N GLN A 59 -11.12 -1.91 -6.20
CA GLN A 59 -12.56 -1.63 -6.28
C GLN A 59 -12.91 -0.25 -5.75
N SER A 60 -12.34 0.17 -4.62
CA SER A 60 -12.57 1.50 -4.06
C SER A 60 -12.15 2.61 -5.02
N LEU A 61 -10.95 2.51 -5.63
CA LEU A 61 -10.48 3.51 -6.60
C LEU A 61 -11.30 3.48 -7.89
N HIS A 62 -11.54 2.29 -8.43
CA HIS A 62 -12.33 2.08 -9.65
C HIS A 62 -13.76 2.66 -9.51
N ASN A 63 -14.43 2.38 -8.40
CA ASN A 63 -15.80 2.82 -8.16
C ASN A 63 -15.91 4.33 -7.94
N LEU A 64 -14.83 5.01 -7.51
CA LEU A 64 -14.79 6.47 -7.44
C LEU A 64 -14.75 7.11 -8.84
N SER A 65 -14.06 6.49 -9.79
CA SER A 65 -14.00 6.96 -11.18
C SER A 65 -15.25 6.58 -11.98
N HIS A 66 -15.90 5.48 -11.60
CA HIS A 66 -17.18 5.05 -12.14
C HIS A 66 -18.24 5.01 -11.04
N PRO A 67 -18.64 6.18 -10.51
CA PRO A 67 -19.82 6.21 -9.68
C PRO A 67 -20.97 5.69 -10.56
N GLY A 68 -21.63 4.62 -10.14
CA GLY A 68 -22.78 4.10 -10.89
C GLY A 68 -23.80 5.21 -11.15
N ILE A 69 -24.76 4.95 -12.05
CA ILE A 69 -25.79 5.90 -12.54
C ILE A 69 -26.59 6.65 -11.45
N ARG A 70 -26.44 6.25 -10.18
CA ARG A 70 -27.08 6.81 -8.99
C ARG A 70 -26.17 7.68 -8.10
N ALA A 71 -24.94 8.00 -8.48
CA ALA A 71 -24.22 9.06 -7.79
C ALA A 71 -24.55 10.41 -8.44
N THR A 72 -25.73 10.91 -8.11
CA THR A 72 -26.04 12.33 -8.21
C THR A 72 -26.40 12.79 -6.81
N LYS A 73 -25.51 13.56 -6.18
CA LYS A 73 -25.85 14.88 -5.67
C LYS A 73 -24.57 15.71 -5.48
#